data_AF-M7AD04-F1
#
_entry.id   AF-M7AD04-F1
#
_cell.length_a   1.000
_cell.length_b   1.000
_cell.length_c   1.000
_cell.angle_alpha   90.00
_cell.angle_beta   90.00
_cell.angle_gamma   90.00
#
_symmetry.space_group_name_H-M   'P 1'
#
loop_
_entity.id
_entity.type
_entity.pdbx_description
1 polymer ?
#
loop_
_entity_poly.entity_id
_entity_poly.type
_entity_poly.pdbx_seq_one_letter_code
_entity_poly.pdbx_strand_id
1 'polypeptide(L)'
;MVQKQDVAIPDLAKEISNDPGLTADVIKLSNSAYYRAAKPIKTVQESLMTLGIKTVKDIILLTATRGILKKDLKGYQVDAEDNWIHSLTVAELSKRICEQKKLKVGSDLAFTGGLLHNIRKGDSLQISFLQ
;
A
#
# COMPACT_ATOMS: atom_id res chain seq x y z
N MET A 1 -6.59 19.98 9.88
CA MET A 1 -7.88 20.36 9.27
C MET A 1 -7.91 20.03 7.77
N VAL A 2 -7.65 18.78 7.37
CA VAL A 2 -7.74 18.37 5.95
C VAL A 2 -8.33 16.95 5.88
N GLN A 3 -9.57 16.77 6.33
CA GLN A 3 -10.32 15.54 6.07
C GLN A 3 -11.81 15.86 5.99
N LYS A 4 -12.21 16.41 4.85
CA LYS A 4 -13.54 16.27 4.21
C LYS A 4 -13.57 17.23 3.01
N GLN A 5 -12.96 16.80 1.92
CA GLN A 5 -13.52 17.12 0.61
C GLN A 5 -14.16 15.83 0.14
N ASP A 6 -15.46 15.85 -0.13
CA ASP A 6 -16.12 14.78 -0.88
C ASP A 6 -15.57 14.84 -2.30
N VAL A 7 -14.41 14.20 -2.51
CA VAL A 7 -13.78 14.10 -3.82
C VAL A 7 -14.59 13.09 -4.63
N ALA A 8 -15.11 13.53 -5.77
CA ALA A 8 -15.86 12.66 -6.65
C ALA A 8 -14.92 11.58 -7.21
N ILE A 9 -15.40 10.33 -7.28
CA ILE A 9 -14.64 9.20 -7.83
C ILE A 9 -14.03 9.51 -9.21
N PRO A 10 -14.75 10.17 -10.15
CA PRO A 10 -14.17 10.53 -11.45
C PRO A 10 -12.96 11.46 -11.35
N ASP A 11 -12.98 12.43 -10.44
CA ASP A 11 -11.88 13.38 -10.25
C ASP A 11 -10.65 12.67 -9.68
N LEU A 12 -10.85 11.80 -8.69
CA LEU A 12 -9.77 10.99 -8.13
C LEU A 12 -9.20 10.00 -9.16
N ALA A 13 -10.07 9.37 -9.94
CA ALA A 13 -9.65 8.46 -11.00
C ALA A 13 -8.79 9.19 -12.04
N LYS A 14 -9.19 10.41 -12.43
CA LYS A 14 -8.44 11.26 -13.36
C LYS A 14 -7.07 11.62 -12.80
N GLU A 15 -7.01 12.03 -11.54
CA GLU A 15 -5.74 12.42 -10.90
C GLU A 15 -4.75 11.26 -10.84
N ILE A 16 -5.19 10.09 -10.40
CA ILE A 16 -4.35 8.88 -10.37
C ILE A 16 -3.93 8.47 -11.80
N SER A 17 -4.82 8.63 -12.78
CA SER A 17 -4.56 8.25 -14.17
C SER A 17 -3.52 9.13 -14.89
N ASN A 18 -3.15 10.28 -14.30
CA ASN A 18 -2.10 11.14 -14.85
C ASN A 18 -0.69 10.53 -14.73
N ASP A 19 -0.49 9.56 -13.82
CA ASP A 19 0.74 8.79 -13.68
C ASP A 19 0.53 7.37 -14.24
N PRO A 20 1.11 7.03 -15.41
CA PRO A 20 0.96 5.71 -16.01
C PRO A 20 1.51 4.57 -15.15
N GLY A 21 2.58 4.82 -14.38
CA GLY A 21 3.17 3.82 -13.50
C GLY A 21 2.28 3.52 -12.32
N LEU A 22 1.77 4.56 -11.66
CA LEU A 22 0.80 4.41 -10.57
C LEU A 22 -0.49 3.75 -11.06
N THR A 23 -0.98 4.13 -12.23
CA THR A 23 -2.15 3.54 -12.88
C THR A 23 -1.99 2.05 -13.07
N ALA A 24 -0.88 1.64 -13.68
CA ALA A 24 -0.58 0.23 -13.92
C ALA A 24 -0.49 -0.57 -12.62
N ASP A 25 0.19 -0.03 -11.61
CA ASP A 25 0.32 -0.69 -10.32
C ASP A 25 -1.04 -0.79 -9.59
N VAL A 26 -1.89 0.26 -9.63
CA VAL A 26 -3.24 0.22 -9.05
C VAL A 26 -4.08 -0.87 -9.70
N ILE A 27 -4.11 -0.93 -11.04
CA ILE A 27 -4.86 -1.95 -11.78
C ILE A 27 -4.31 -3.35 -11.47
N LYS A 28 -2.99 -3.54 -11.50
CA LYS A 28 -2.35 -4.82 -11.23
C LYS A 28 -2.67 -5.31 -9.82
N LEU A 29 -2.52 -4.46 -8.81
CA LEU A 29 -2.79 -4.81 -7.42
C LEU A 29 -4.27 -5.09 -7.20
N SER A 30 -5.17 -4.30 -7.79
CA SER A 30 -6.61 -4.51 -7.69
C SER A 30 -7.06 -5.89 -8.20
N ASN A 31 -6.31 -6.46 -9.15
CA ASN A 31 -6.54 -7.81 -9.70
C ASN A 31 -5.79 -8.92 -8.96
N SER A 32 -5.03 -8.62 -7.91
CA SER A 32 -4.32 -9.65 -7.15
C SER A 32 -5.27 -10.63 -6.47
N ALA A 33 -4.80 -11.86 -6.23
CA ALA A 33 -5.56 -12.88 -5.51
C ALA A 33 -6.02 -12.43 -4.11
N TYR A 34 -5.33 -11.43 -3.54
CA TYR A 34 -5.66 -10.81 -2.27
C TYR A 34 -6.99 -10.03 -2.33
N TYR A 35 -7.13 -9.11 -3.29
CA TYR A 35 -8.36 -8.30 -3.43
C TYR A 35 -9.49 -9.03 -4.15
N ARG A 36 -9.18 -10.11 -4.89
CA ARG A 36 -10.14 -11.07 -5.45
C ARG A 36 -11.36 -10.41 -6.11
N ALA A 37 -11.10 -9.47 -7.02
CA ALA A 37 -12.16 -8.83 -7.78
C ALA A 37 -12.97 -9.88 -8.57
N ALA A 38 -14.31 -9.77 -8.54
CA ALA A 38 -15.20 -10.71 -9.21
C ALA A 38 -15.06 -10.71 -10.74
N LYS A 39 -14.58 -9.59 -11.31
CA LYS A 39 -14.25 -9.43 -12.72
C LYS A 39 -12.91 -8.72 -12.84
N PRO A 40 -12.15 -8.95 -13.93
CA PRO A 40 -10.92 -8.23 -14.17
C PRO A 40 -11.15 -6.72 -14.22
N ILE A 41 -10.44 -5.98 -13.36
CA ILE A 41 -10.43 -4.51 -13.31
C ILE A 41 -9.46 -4.00 -14.38
N LYS A 42 -9.88 -3.02 -15.18
CA LYS A 42 -9.13 -2.45 -16.31
C LYS A 42 -8.86 -0.96 -16.15
N THR A 43 -9.57 -0.27 -15.26
CA THR A 43 -9.39 1.17 -15.03
C THR A 43 -9.29 1.51 -13.55
N VAL A 44 -8.70 2.66 -13.23
CA VAL A 44 -8.66 3.18 -11.86
C VAL A 44 -10.07 3.45 -11.33
N GLN A 45 -10.96 3.96 -12.20
CA GLN A 45 -12.35 4.20 -11.82
C GLN A 45 -13.07 2.90 -11.43
N GLU A 46 -12.87 1.81 -12.19
CA GLU A 46 -13.40 0.49 -11.82
C GLU A 46 -12.82 -0.01 -10.50
N SER A 47 -11.54 0.23 -10.22
CA SER A 47 -10.93 -0.09 -8.93
C SER A 47 -11.58 0.68 -7.78
N LEU A 48 -11.77 1.99 -7.94
CA LEU A 48 -12.44 2.85 -6.96
C LEU A 48 -13.89 2.44 -6.69
N MET A 49 -14.65 2.07 -7.73
CA MET A 49 -16.03 1.60 -7.60
C MET A 49 -16.12 0.20 -6.99
N THR A 50 -15.18 -0.69 -7.30
CA THR A 50 -15.23 -2.10 -6.87
C THR A 50 -14.66 -2.31 -5.47
N LEU A 51 -13.51 -1.70 -5.19
CA LEU A 51 -12.77 -1.88 -3.94
C LEU A 51 -13.01 -0.75 -2.93
N GLY A 52 -13.51 0.39 -3.39
CA GLY A 52 -13.72 1.58 -2.59
C GLY A 52 -12.45 2.44 -2.42
N ILE A 53 -12.66 3.73 -2.15
CA ILE A 53 -11.60 4.75 -2.04
C ILE A 53 -10.52 4.35 -1.01
N LYS A 54 -10.93 3.81 0.14
CA LYS A 54 -9.98 3.42 1.21
C LYS A 54 -8.98 2.36 0.73
N THR A 55 -9.47 1.33 0.06
CA THR A 55 -8.63 0.25 -0.45
C THR A 55 -7.70 0.75 -1.55
N VAL A 56 -8.18 1.60 -2.44
CA VAL A 56 -7.32 2.19 -3.48
C VAL A 56 -6.26 3.10 -2.88
N LYS A 57 -6.56 3.84 -1.81
CA LYS A 57 -5.57 4.61 -1.05
C LYS A 57 -4.50 3.72 -0.43
N ASP A 58 -4.88 2.58 0.15
CA ASP A 58 -3.93 1.59 0.68
C ASP A 58 -3.01 1.03 -0.41
N ILE A 59 -3.57 0.75 -1.60
CA ILE A 59 -2.81 0.35 -2.80
C ILE A 59 -1.83 1.44 -3.23
N ILE A 60 -2.26 2.71 -3.31
CA ILE A 60 -1.39 3.84 -3.68
C ILE A 60 -0.26 4.00 -2.66
N LEU A 61 -0.53 3.85 -1.37
CA LEU A 61 0.50 3.92 -0.35
C LEU A 61 1.52 2.78 -0.49
N LEU A 62 1.04 1.57 -0.80
CA LEU A 62 1.88 0.40 -1.06
C LEU A 62 2.79 0.60 -2.28
N THR A 63 2.30 1.24 -3.35
CA THR A 63 3.08 1.47 -4.57
C THR A 63 4.07 2.60 -4.38
N ALA A 64 3.67 3.69 -3.71
CA ALA A 64 4.56 4.80 -3.36
C ALA A 64 5.74 4.35 -2.48
N THR A 65 5.49 3.41 -1.55
CA THR A 65 6.53 2.88 -0.65
C THR A 65 7.38 1.78 -1.30
N ARG A 66 6.97 1.25 -2.46
CA ARG A 66 7.67 0.16 -3.15
C ARG A 66 9.12 0.51 -3.48
N GLY A 67 9.41 1.74 -3.92
CA GLY A 67 10.79 2.19 -4.20
C GLY A 67 11.67 2.27 -2.96
N ILE A 68 11.08 2.48 -1.77
CA ILE A 68 11.78 2.53 -0.49
C ILE A 68 12.00 1.11 0.06
N LEU A 69 11.01 0.23 -0.10
CA LEU A 69 11.01 -1.14 0.40
C LEU A 69 11.76 -2.14 -0.50
N LYS A 70 11.94 -1.84 -1.79
CA LYS A 70 12.74 -2.61 -2.76
C LYS A 70 14.25 -2.35 -2.66
N LYS A 71 14.77 -2.11 -1.47
CA LYS A 71 16.22 -2.19 -1.23
C LYS A 71 16.50 -3.57 -0.64
N ASP A 72 17.41 -4.32 -1.28
CA ASP A 72 17.86 -5.60 -0.75
C ASP A 72 18.32 -5.41 0.69
N LEU A 73 17.72 -6.16 1.61
CA LEU A 73 18.28 -6.34 2.93
C LEU A 73 19.44 -7.32 2.80
N LYS A 74 20.56 -6.86 2.22
CA LYS A 74 21.73 -7.70 1.88
C LYS A 74 22.28 -8.52 3.07
N GLY A 75 21.98 -8.11 4.31
CA GLY A 75 22.33 -8.85 5.54
C GLY A 75 21.29 -9.89 6.01
N TYR A 76 20.08 -9.91 5.46
CA TYR A 76 18.98 -10.80 5.89
C TYR A 76 18.59 -11.87 4.86
N GLN A 77 19.19 -11.86 3.65
CA GLN A 77 18.85 -12.78 2.55
C GLN A 77 17.35 -12.81 2.21
N VAL A 78 16.64 -11.69 2.43
CA VAL A 78 15.22 -11.54 2.09
C VAL A 78 15.13 -10.84 0.74
N ASP A 79 14.43 -11.45 -0.21
CA ASP A 79 14.14 -10.84 -1.50
C ASP A 79 13.35 -9.53 -1.28
N ALA A 80 13.68 -8.51 -2.06
CA ALA A 80 12.95 -7.25 -2.10
C ALA A 80 11.42 -7.43 -2.30
N GLU A 81 11.01 -8.45 -3.06
CA GLU A 81 9.60 -8.81 -3.25
C GLU A 81 8.98 -9.42 -1.98
N ASP A 82 9.70 -10.31 -1.31
CA ASP A 82 9.24 -10.94 -0.05
C ASP A 82 9.10 -9.92 1.08
N ASN A 83 10.05 -8.99 1.21
CA ASN A 83 9.97 -7.91 2.20
C ASN A 83 8.74 -7.01 1.97
N TRP A 84 8.43 -6.73 0.70
CA TRP A 84 7.27 -5.93 0.32
C TRP A 84 5.95 -6.66 0.59
N ILE A 85 5.84 -7.94 0.21
CA ILE A 85 4.66 -8.78 0.49
C ILE A 85 4.45 -8.95 2.00
N HIS A 86 5.52 -9.18 2.75
CA HIS A 86 5.46 -9.26 4.21
C HIS A 86 4.96 -7.96 4.83
N SER A 87 5.49 -6.81 4.41
CA SER A 87 5.08 -5.50 4.92
C SER A 87 3.60 -5.20 4.62
N LEU A 88 3.12 -5.56 3.42
CA LEU A 88 1.69 -5.50 3.11
C LEU A 88 0.84 -6.41 4.02
N THR A 89 1.31 -7.63 4.26
CA THR A 89 0.60 -8.59 5.11
C THR A 89 0.48 -8.08 6.55
N VAL A 90 1.56 -7.51 7.10
CA VAL A 90 1.55 -6.89 8.44
C VAL A 90 0.66 -5.66 8.49
N ALA A 91 0.71 -4.80 7.46
CA ALA A 91 -0.19 -3.64 7.34
C ALA A 91 -1.66 -4.05 7.43
N GLU A 92 -2.05 -5.05 6.64
CA GLU A 92 -3.43 -5.54 6.62
C GLU A 92 -3.85 -6.18 7.95
N LEU A 93 -3.01 -7.02 8.53
CA LEU A 93 -3.31 -7.65 9.82
C LEU A 93 -3.47 -6.59 10.92
N SER A 94 -2.61 -5.57 10.93
CA SER A 94 -2.69 -4.45 11.86
C SER A 94 -3.99 -3.68 11.71
N LYS A 95 -4.39 -3.39 10.46
CA LYS A 95 -5.67 -2.76 10.11
C LYS A 95 -6.85 -3.59 10.63
N ARG A 96 -6.89 -4.89 10.32
CA ARG A 96 -7.97 -5.81 10.75
C ARG A 96 -8.07 -5.93 12.26
N ILE A 97 -6.94 -6.06 12.96
CA ILE A 97 -6.91 -6.10 14.43
C ILE A 97 -7.46 -4.79 15.01
N CYS A 98 -7.06 -3.64 14.44
CA CYS A 98 -7.55 -2.33 14.86
C CYS A 98 -9.07 -2.22 14.70
N GLU A 99 -9.63 -2.69 13.58
CA GLU A 99 -11.07 -2.67 13.30
C GLU A 99 -11.84 -3.62 14.22
N GLN A 100 -11.38 -4.87 14.35
CA GLN A 100 -12.02 -5.90 15.18
C GLN A 100 -12.03 -5.53 16.67
N LYS A 101 -10.92 -4.95 17.16
CA LYS A 101 -10.78 -4.53 18.56
C LYS A 101 -11.29 -3.11 18.82
N LYS A 102 -11.79 -2.42 17.79
CA LYS A 102 -12.28 -1.03 17.86
C LYS A 102 -11.26 -0.09 18.53
N LEU A 103 -9.99 -0.23 18.18
CA LEU A 103 -8.92 0.57 18.78
C LEU A 103 -9.04 2.04 18.35
N LYS A 104 -8.66 2.95 19.26
CA LYS A 104 -8.74 4.41 19.04
C LYS A 104 -7.75 4.95 18.00
N VAL A 105 -6.70 4.19 17.67
CA VAL A 105 -5.61 4.61 16.77
C VAL A 105 -6.07 4.80 15.31
N GLY A 106 -7.18 4.17 14.92
CA GLY A 106 -7.72 4.24 13.56
C GLY A 106 -7.05 3.26 12.59
N SER A 107 -7.85 2.63 11.72
CA SER A 107 -7.38 1.53 10.88
C SER A 107 -6.44 1.97 9.76
N ASP A 108 -6.65 3.15 9.17
CA ASP A 108 -5.71 3.77 8.22
C ASP A 108 -4.30 3.96 8.81
N LEU A 109 -4.21 4.39 10.08
CA LEU A 109 -2.94 4.64 10.75
C LEU A 109 -2.26 3.31 11.13
N ALA A 110 -3.04 2.31 11.56
CA ALA A 110 -2.55 0.96 11.81
C ALA A 110 -2.00 0.29 10.54
N PHE A 111 -2.70 0.45 9.41
CA PHE A 111 -2.24 -0.01 8.09
C PHE A 111 -0.91 0.66 7.73
N THR A 112 -0.87 1.98 7.77
CA THR A 112 0.34 2.77 7.46
C THR A 112 1.51 2.35 8.36
N GLY A 113 1.28 2.21 9.67
CA GLY A 113 2.31 1.78 10.61
C GLY A 113 2.85 0.38 10.30
N GLY A 114 1.97 -0.58 10.01
CA GLY A 114 2.36 -1.93 9.62
C GLY A 114 3.08 -1.98 8.27
N LEU A 115 2.73 -1.11 7.33
CA LEU A 115 3.40 -1.04 6.02
C LEU A 115 4.82 -0.46 6.13
N LEU A 116 5.00 0.56 6.95
CA LEU A 116 6.27 1.29 7.07
C LEU A 116 7.24 0.67 8.11
N HIS A 117 6.82 -0.32 8.90
CA HIS A 117 7.59 -0.81 10.05
C HIS A 117 9.00 -1.32 9.69
N ASN A 118 9.18 -1.85 8.48
CA ASN A 118 10.45 -2.41 8.02
C ASN A 118 11.35 -1.41 7.29
N ILE A 119 10.92 -0.16 7.07
CA ILE A 119 11.74 0.85 6.37
C ILE A 119 13.06 1.10 7.11
N ARG A 120 13.02 1.21 8.45
CA ARG A 120 14.22 1.48 9.27
C ARG A 120 15.25 0.36 9.20
N LYS A 121 14.82 -0.88 8.98
CA LYS A 121 15.71 -2.05 8.93
C LYS A 121 16.62 -2.02 7.70
N GLY A 122 16.16 -1.44 6.59
CA GLY A 122 16.96 -1.28 5.37
C GLY A 122 18.06 -0.22 5.48
N ASP A 123 17.75 0.94 6.06
CA ASP A 123 18.71 2.04 6.15
C ASP A 123 19.77 1.82 7.24
N SER A 124 19.44 1.09 8.32
CA SER A 124 20.39 0.80 9.41
C SER A 124 21.55 -0.12 8.97
N LEU A 125 21.36 -0.94 7.95
CA LEU A 125 22.37 -1.89 7.45
C LEU A 125 23.33 -1.30 6.42
N GLN A 126 22.97 -0.18 5.75
CA GLN A 126 23.90 0.48 4.82
C GLN A 126 25.02 1.22 5.56
N ILE A 127 24.75 1.71 6.78
CA ILE A 127 25.75 2.43 7.57
C ILE A 127 26.82 1.49 8.13
N SER A 128 26.49 0.22 8.39
CA SER A 128 27.45 -0.78 8.90
C SER A 128 28.41 -1.35 7.84
N PHE A 129 28.25 -1.02 6.56
CA PHE A 129 29.20 -1.41 5.48
C PHE A 129 30.09 -0.25 5.00
N LEU A 130 30.01 0.92 5.65
CA LEU A 130 30.83 2.11 5.36
C LEU A 130 31.77 2.49 6.53
N GLN A 131 32.02 1.57 7.47
CA GLN A 131 33.06 1.71 8.50
C GLN A 131 34.05 0.56 8.41
#